data_AF-A0ABD0NFK2-F1
#
_entry.id   AF-A0ABD0NFK2-F1
#
_cell.length_a   1.000
_cell.length_b   1.000
_cell.length_c   1.000
_cell.angle_alpha   90.00
_cell.angle_beta   90.00
_cell.angle_gamma   90.00
#
_symmetry.space_group_name_H-M   'P 1'
#
loop_
_entity.id
_entity.type
_entity.pdbx_description
1 polymer ?
#
loop_
_entity_poly.entity_id
_entity_poly.type
_entity_poly.pdbx_seq_one_letter_code
_entity_poly.pdbx_strand_id
1 'polypeptide(L)' 'NVPSLPSKPVVTPELVGSSVHLRCSFTGVASMWPVGYQVVWARYSSNTMKVEIRRDTTTRLYSMVEMDGLHFRLGET' A
#
# COMPACT_ATOMS: atom_id res chain seq x y z
N ASN A 1 -13.65 -13.53 1.91
CA ASN A 1 -12.30 -14.13 1.98
C ASN A 1 -11.54 -13.68 0.74
N VAL A 2 -10.49 -12.88 0.87
CA VAL A 2 -9.71 -12.35 -0.27
C VAL A 2 -8.46 -13.20 -0.42
N PRO A 3 -8.17 -13.76 -1.62
CA PRO A 3 -6.97 -14.57 -1.81
C PRO A 3 -5.70 -13.73 -1.61
N SER A 4 -4.68 -14.34 -1.02
CA SER A 4 -3.38 -13.71 -0.84
C SER A 4 -2.61 -13.62 -2.16
N LEU A 5 -1.83 -12.55 -2.33
CA LEU A 5 -0.95 -12.40 -3.46
C LEU A 5 0.22 -13.40 -3.43
N PRO A 6 0.77 -13.78 -4.60
CA PRO A 6 1.87 -14.73 -4.70
C PRO A 6 3.19 -14.19 -4.14
N SER A 7 3.35 -12.86 -4.08
CA SER A 7 4.53 -12.20 -3.52
C SER A 7 4.12 -11.15 -2.48
N LYS A 8 5.05 -10.83 -1.58
CA LYS A 8 4.87 -9.69 -0.68
C LYS A 8 4.91 -8.39 -1.50
N PRO A 9 4.01 -7.43 -1.24
CA PRO A 9 4.10 -6.11 -1.84
C PRO A 9 5.36 -5.38 -1.35
N VAL A 10 5.92 -4.54 -2.21
CA VAL A 10 7.07 -3.69 -1.90
C VAL A 10 6.58 -2.26 -1.75
N VAL A 11 6.99 -1.60 -0.67
CA VAL A 11 6.65 -0.19 -0.42
C VAL A 11 7.91 0.65 -0.61
N THR A 12 7.86 1.63 -1.52
CA THR A 12 8.96 2.54 -1.81
C THR A 12 8.50 4.00 -1.70
N PRO A 13 9.34 4.92 -1.18
CA PRO A 13 9.08 6.34 -1.30
C PRO A 13 9.36 6.82 -2.74
N GLU A 14 8.48 7.66 -3.28
CA GLU A 14 8.61 8.31 -4.58
C GLU A 14 8.33 9.81 -4.45
N LEU A 15 9.11 10.66 -5.13
CA LEU A 15 8.83 12.10 -5.20
C LEU A 15 7.87 12.36 -6.37
N VAL A 16 6.69 12.88 -6.07
CA VAL A 16 5.68 13.26 -7.08
C VAL A 16 5.43 14.76 -6.96
N GLY A 17 5.92 15.51 -7.94
CA GLY A 17 5.95 16.98 -7.85
C GLY A 17 6.80 17.42 -6.66
N SER A 18 6.18 18.13 -5.71
CA SER A 18 6.81 18.61 -4.47
C SER A 18 6.55 17.73 -3.25
N SER A 19 5.81 16.64 -3.39
CA SER A 19 5.37 15.80 -2.26
C SER A 19 5.95 14.39 -2.33
N VAL A 20 6.36 13.85 -1.18
CA VAL A 20 6.79 12.46 -1.07
C VAL A 20 5.56 11.56 -0.94
N HIS A 21 5.53 10.49 -1.71
CA HIS A 21 4.48 9.49 -1.71
C HIS A 21 5.04 8.12 -1.38
N LEU A 22 4.29 7.32 -0.64
CA LEU A 22 4.54 5.89 -0.53
C LEU A 22 3.81 5.19 -1.67
N ARG A 23 4.56 4.43 -2.47
CA ARG A 23 4.02 3.54 -3.48
C ARG A 23 4.11 2.10 -3.01
N CYS A 24 2.97 1.44 -2.92
CA CYS A 24 2.87 0.00 -2.72
C CYS A 24 2.75 -0.67 -4.09
N SER A 25 3.73 -1.46 -4.49
CA SER A 25 3.76 -2.20 -5.75
C SER A 25 3.68 -3.70 -5.50
N PHE A 26 2.94 -4.41 -6.35
CA PHE A 26 2.73 -5.85 -6.21
C PHE A 26 2.57 -6.53 -7.57
N THR A 27 2.81 -7.84 -7.63
CA THR A 27 2.61 -8.62 -8.85
C THR A 27 1.15 -9.05 -8.96
N GLY A 28 0.61 -8.96 -10.17
CA GLY A 28 -0.74 -9.45 -10.45
C GLY A 28 -0.85 -10.96 -10.36
N VAL A 29 -2.09 -11.44 -10.33
CA VAL A 29 -2.41 -12.87 -10.45
C VAL A 29 -2.74 -13.21 -11.89
N ALA A 30 -2.39 -14.41 -12.34
CA ALA A 30 -2.81 -14.91 -13.64
C ALA A 30 -4.33 -15.19 -13.59
N SER A 31 -5.10 -14.45 -14.39
CA SER A 31 -6.55 -14.60 -14.48
C SER A 31 -7.03 -14.44 -15.92
N MET A 32 -8.07 -15.18 -16.28
CA MET A 32 -8.74 -15.01 -17.58
C MET A 32 -9.60 -13.74 -17.65
N TRP A 33 -9.92 -13.16 -16.49
CA TRP A 33 -10.78 -11.99 -16.36
C TRP A 33 -10.04 -10.84 -15.68
N PRO A 34 -10.42 -9.57 -15.94
CA PRO A 34 -9.91 -8.44 -15.18
C PRO A 34 -10.13 -8.64 -13.69
N VAL A 35 -9.08 -8.43 -12.89
CA VAL A 35 -9.13 -8.54 -11.43
C VAL A 35 -8.86 -7.19 -10.79
N GLY A 36 -9.58 -6.93 -9.70
CA GLY A 36 -9.32 -5.83 -8.80
C GLY A 36 -8.46 -6.27 -7.63
N TYR A 37 -7.71 -5.34 -7.07
CA TYR A 37 -6.84 -5.53 -5.92
C TYR A 37 -7.30 -4.62 -4.79
N GLN A 38 -7.20 -5.14 -3.56
CA GLN A 38 -7.43 -4.37 -2.35
C GLN A 38 -6.09 -4.12 -1.68
N VAL A 39 -5.75 -2.84 -1.46
CA VAL A 39 -4.53 -2.43 -0.78
C VAL A 39 -4.91 -1.81 0.55
N VAL A 40 -4.38 -2.35 1.65
CA VAL A 40 -4.59 -1.80 3.00
C VAL A 40 -3.28 -1.16 3.46
N TRP A 41 -3.35 0.13 3.73
CA TRP A 41 -2.28 0.88 4.38
C TRP A 41 -2.50 0.86 5.87
N ALA A 42 -1.49 0.42 6.61
CA ALA A 42 -1.53 0.36 8.06
C ALA A 42 -0.19 0.82 8.63
N ARG A 43 -0.22 1.43 9.81
CA ARG A 43 0.98 1.69 10.61
C ARG A 43 1.06 0.75 11.80
N TYR A 44 2.27 0.51 12.29
CA TYR A 44 2.45 -0.11 13.59
C TYR A 44 2.19 0.94 14.67
N SER A 45 1.23 0.69 15.56
CA SER A 45 1.02 1.48 16.77
C SER A 45 1.86 0.97 17.95
N SER A 46 2.32 -0.28 17.85
CA SER A 46 3.25 -0.96 18.75
C SER A 46 3.85 -2.16 17.98
N ASN A 47 4.83 -2.87 18.53
CA ASN A 47 5.45 -4.03 17.86
C ASN A 47 4.45 -5.11 17.44
N THR A 48 3.27 -5.17 18.05
CA THR A 48 2.28 -6.22 17.82
C THR A 48 0.98 -5.73 17.20
N MET A 49 0.74 -4.40 17.19
CA MET A 49 -0.55 -3.85 16.75
C MET A 49 -0.41 -3.00 15.49
N LYS A 50 -1.09 -3.42 14.43
CA LYS A 50 -1.28 -2.63 13.21
C LYS A 50 -2.61 -1.89 13.28
N VAL A 51 -2.59 -0.61 12.93
CA VAL A 51 -3.78 0.23 12.80
C VAL A 51 -3.97 0.55 11.33
N GLU A 52 -5.11 0.14 10.78
CA GLU A 52 -5.53 0.49 9.42
C GLU A 52 -5.73 2.00 9.32
N ILE A 53 -5.12 2.60 8.29
CA ILE A 53 -5.21 4.02 7.99
C ILE A 53 -6.13 4.24 6.79
N ARG A 54 -5.93 3.44 5.74
CA ARG A 54 -6.63 3.59 4.47
C ARG A 54 -6.76 2.23 3.80
N ARG A 55 -7.85 2.07 3.04
CA ARG A 55 -8.10 0.91 2.19
C ARG A 55 -8.52 1.38 0.80
N ASP A 56 -7.75 0.97 -0.19
CA ASP A 56 -7.99 1.31 -1.58
C ASP A 56 -8.40 0.07 -2.37
N THR A 57 -9.22 0.28 -3.41
CA THR A 57 -9.48 -0.70 -4.46
C THR A 57 -8.91 -0.17 -5.77
N THR A 58 -8.16 -1.01 -6.49
CA THR A 58 -7.47 -0.60 -7.72
C THR A 58 -7.37 -1.75 -8.70
N THR A 59 -7.44 -1.48 -9.99
CA THR A 59 -7.10 -2.44 -11.05
C THR A 59 -5.62 -2.33 -11.47
N ARG A 60 -4.91 -1.33 -10.94
CA ARG A 60 -3.48 -1.15 -11.17
C ARG A 60 -2.68 -2.07 -10.25
N LEU A 61 -1.45 -2.39 -10.67
CA LEU A 61 -0.50 -3.17 -9.89
C LEU A 61 0.26 -2.35 -8.84
N TYR A 62 -0.31 -1.20 -8.46
CA TYR A 62 0.20 -0.34 -7.41
C TYR A 62 -0.92 0.51 -6.78
N SER A 63 -0.71 0.95 -5.55
CA SER A 63 -1.43 2.06 -4.91
C SER A 63 -0.42 3.07 -4.38
N MET A 64 -0.84 4.33 -4.21
CA MET A 64 0.01 5.42 -3.79
C MET A 64 -0.70 6.30 -2.74
N VAL A 65 0.04 6.73 -1.73
CA VAL A 65 -0.46 7.64 -0.69
C VAL A 65 0.59 8.70 -0.37
N GLU A 66 0.16 9.95 -0.21
CA GLU A 66 1.05 11.05 0.16
C GLU A 66 1.52 10.91 1.61
N MET A 67 2.79 11.23 1.87
CA MET A 67 3.33 11.41 3.21
C MET A 67 2.92 12.77 3.75
N ASP A 68 1.71 12.84 4.31
CA ASP A 68 1.09 14.07 4.82
C ASP A 68 1.60 14.53 6.20
N GLY A 69 2.42 13.71 6.88
CA GLY A 69 2.89 14.01 8.23
C GLY A 69 1.82 13.86 9.32
N LEU A 70 0.61 13.39 9.01
CA LEU A 70 -0.44 13.07 9.99
C LEU A 70 -0.64 11.56 10.10
N HIS A 71 -0.82 10.91 8.96
CA HIS A 71 -1.06 9.48 8.85
C HIS A 71 0.20 8.71 8.49
N PHE A 72 1.06 9.31 7.65
CA PHE A 72 2.33 8.72 7.21
C PHE A 72 3.48 9.69 7.50
N ARG A 73 4.42 9.25 8.36
CA ARG A 73 5.56 10.06 8.83
C ARG A 73 6.88 9.36 8.55
N LEU A 74 7.92 10.13 8.27
CA LEU A 74 9.30 9.63 8.18
C LEU A 74 9.84 9.36 9.60
N GLY A 75 10.54 8.24 9.78
CA GLY A 75 11.22 7.91 11.05
C GLY A 75 10.42 7.01 12.01
N GLU A 76 9.19 6.62 11.67
CA GLU A 76 8.50 5.51 12.35
C GLU A 76 8.93 4.19 11.67
N THR A 77 9.84 3.44 12.29
CA THR A 77 10.28 2.09 11.84
C THR A 77 9.88 1.01 12.83
#